data_AF-A0A0D2EI50-F1
#
_entry.id   AF-A0A0D2EI50-F1
#
_cell.length_a   1.000
_cell.length_b   1.000
_cell.length_c   1.000
_cell.angle_alpha   90.00
_cell.angle_beta   90.00
_cell.angle_gamma   90.00
#
_symmetry.space_group_name_H-M   'P 1'
#
loop_
_entity.id
_entity.type
_entity.pdbx_description
1 polymer ?
#
loop_
_entity_poly.entity_id
_entity_poly.type
_entity_poly.pdbx_seq_one_letter_code
_entity_poly.pdbx_strand_id
1 'polypeptide(L)'
;MRTGKLAALAHRNHGKPAAFVIEHLATLGFSTAEELENTVCAEKSFTAQGDATPHHNGHPGGHRLPIVESSRNRFRNVLRVLIDRKYIVAVRDAHFQSVFDARRDLERHLESLGLLPSTKLGKKSQADIDEKVDIELEQRLDPTLAAATALKELESSHSKTDTVKTLLCVDYSNVVASVRNERIASIAEKTFGKSFGHITKAACSQIELGSSPFRVRDPDPNTSMQRLDVSLIDARPSDLPNGTHPNDPEDGFLSNGGHPNGYHRPRLNGTKHDPAVDHQLAILADGPFRFLRGDTNGSWLVDKKQLGDYVLEKELMRLISERVDGPALRIIRMLVDKGKLDEKTLQELGLLGAKDLRQCLSQLQLMGYLELQEVPRDPQRQPNRTIFLWFYDAERVRKVFLSKIYKTMSRHYQRMHLERERLASTLSKVERTDVEGNVQDLLPEAELDLLYVWQQKEGWFLTELDRMDDSVAILRDL
;
A
#
# COMPACT_ATOMS: atom_id res chain seq x y z
N MET A 1 1.44 3.69 -11.75
CA MET A 1 0.52 4.62 -11.05
C MET A 1 1.06 5.01 -9.67
N ARG A 2 1.42 4.05 -8.81
CA ARG A 2 1.85 4.33 -7.43
C ARG A 2 3.26 4.90 -7.25
N THR A 3 4.05 5.00 -8.31
CA THR A 3 5.45 5.43 -8.24
C THR A 3 5.62 6.78 -7.54
N GLY A 4 4.79 7.78 -7.86
CA GLY A 4 4.87 9.09 -7.21
C GLY A 4 4.62 9.02 -5.69
N LYS A 5 3.61 8.25 -5.27
CA LYS A 5 3.34 8.02 -3.84
C LYS A 5 4.49 7.28 -3.14
N LEU A 6 5.07 6.28 -3.80
CA LEU A 6 6.20 5.55 -3.25
C LEU A 6 7.45 6.42 -3.12
N ALA A 7 7.75 7.21 -4.15
CA ALA A 7 8.86 8.17 -4.12
C ALA A 7 8.65 9.22 -3.01
N ALA A 8 7.44 9.76 -2.86
CA ALA A 8 7.10 10.67 -1.76
C ALA A 8 7.23 10.00 -0.38
N LEU A 9 6.83 8.73 -0.25
CA LEU A 9 6.99 7.96 0.97
C LEU A 9 8.47 7.74 1.32
N ALA A 10 9.29 7.40 0.32
CA ALA A 10 10.73 7.23 0.50
C ALA A 10 11.43 8.56 0.79
N HIS A 11 11.00 9.66 0.17
CA HIS A 11 11.47 11.00 0.47
C HIS A 11 11.22 11.34 1.94
N ARG A 12 10.00 11.12 2.43
CA ARG A 12 9.60 11.42 3.81
C ARG A 12 10.39 10.60 4.84
N ASN A 13 10.68 9.33 4.54
CA ASN A 13 11.29 8.42 5.50
C ASN A 13 12.83 8.38 5.42
N HIS A 14 13.40 8.59 4.23
CA HIS A 14 14.82 8.34 3.92
C HIS A 14 15.50 9.47 3.11
N GLY A 15 14.81 10.58 2.86
CA GLY A 15 15.35 11.78 2.22
C GLY A 15 15.30 11.79 0.68
N LYS A 16 15.69 12.92 0.08
CA LYS A 16 15.69 13.15 -1.38
C LYS A 16 16.45 12.07 -2.19
N PRO A 17 17.63 11.59 -1.76
CA PRO A 17 18.37 10.59 -2.53
C PRO A 17 17.62 9.25 -2.68
N ALA A 18 16.83 8.87 -1.67
CA ALA A 18 16.05 7.64 -1.70
C ALA A 18 14.89 7.71 -2.71
N ALA A 19 14.18 8.84 -2.74
CA ALA A 19 13.12 9.08 -3.73
C ALA A 19 13.67 9.08 -5.16
N PHE A 20 14.82 9.72 -5.36
CA PHE A 20 15.49 9.78 -6.65
C PHE A 20 15.86 8.39 -7.20
N VAL A 21 16.41 7.51 -6.35
CA VAL A 21 16.74 6.12 -6.73
C VAL A 21 15.46 5.34 -7.10
N ILE A 22 14.37 5.52 -6.36
CA ILE A 22 13.09 4.85 -6.66
C ILE A 22 12.50 5.36 -7.97
N GLU A 23 12.51 6.65 -8.22
CA GLU A 23 12.01 7.25 -9.46
C GLU A 23 12.77 6.70 -10.66
N HIS A 24 14.11 6.66 -10.59
CA HIS A 24 14.96 6.09 -11.63
C HIS A 24 14.73 4.59 -11.84
N LEU A 25 14.63 3.81 -10.76
CA LEU A 25 14.34 2.38 -10.89
C LEU A 25 12.95 2.14 -11.48
N ALA A 26 11.97 2.96 -11.14
CA ALA A 26 10.62 2.86 -11.66
C ALA A 26 10.49 3.27 -13.13
N THR A 27 11.31 4.22 -13.61
CA THR A 27 11.35 4.57 -15.05
C THR A 27 12.03 3.47 -15.87
N LEU A 28 13.09 2.85 -15.35
CA LEU A 28 13.75 1.71 -15.98
C LEU A 28 12.88 0.43 -15.92
N GLY A 29 12.01 0.32 -14.90
CA GLY A 29 11.16 -0.84 -14.64
C GLY A 29 11.91 -1.95 -13.89
N PHE A 30 13.06 -2.36 -14.40
CA PHE A 30 14.01 -3.24 -13.71
C PHE A 30 15.44 -2.86 -14.10
N SER A 31 16.40 -3.07 -13.21
CA SER A 31 17.81 -2.88 -13.55
C SER A 31 18.74 -3.70 -12.66
N THR A 32 19.97 -3.92 -13.12
CA THR A 32 21.02 -4.44 -12.24
C THR A 32 21.49 -3.35 -11.29
N ALA A 33 22.03 -3.74 -10.12
CA ALA A 33 22.56 -2.76 -9.17
C ALA A 33 23.65 -1.86 -9.80
N GLU A 34 24.50 -2.43 -10.67
CA GLU A 34 25.58 -1.73 -11.35
C GLU A 34 25.07 -0.69 -12.35
N GLU A 35 24.10 -1.07 -13.18
CA GLU A 35 23.46 -0.16 -14.13
C GLU A 35 22.73 0.98 -13.40
N LEU A 36 22.06 0.67 -12.29
CA LEU A 36 21.41 1.66 -11.45
C LEU A 36 22.43 2.61 -10.80
N GLU A 37 23.56 2.11 -10.29
CA GLU A 37 24.63 2.95 -9.72
C GLU A 37 25.18 3.91 -10.78
N ASN A 38 25.45 3.41 -11.98
CA ASN A 38 26.03 4.20 -13.06
C ASN A 38 25.08 5.28 -13.58
N THR A 39 23.79 4.94 -13.76
CA THR A 39 22.78 5.90 -14.23
C THR A 39 22.50 6.98 -13.19
N VAL A 40 22.25 6.60 -11.93
CA VAL A 40 21.96 7.53 -10.83
C VAL A 40 23.16 8.43 -10.53
N CYS A 41 24.39 7.90 -10.52
CA CYS A 41 25.58 8.71 -10.24
C CYS A 41 26.01 9.60 -11.42
N ALA A 42 25.55 9.32 -12.64
CA ALA A 42 25.79 10.19 -13.80
C ALA A 42 24.92 11.46 -13.76
N GLU A 43 23.79 11.44 -13.06
CA GLU A 43 22.90 12.59 -12.94
C GLU A 43 23.46 13.66 -12.00
N LYS A 44 23.61 14.88 -12.53
CA LYS A 44 24.11 16.03 -11.77
C LYS A 44 23.27 16.32 -10.52
N SER A 45 21.95 16.14 -10.61
CA SER A 45 20.98 16.34 -9.51
C SER A 45 21.28 15.49 -8.28
N PHE A 46 21.74 14.25 -8.47
CA PHE A 46 22.12 13.34 -7.38
C PHE A 46 23.47 13.71 -6.77
N THR A 47 24.42 14.14 -7.62
CA THR A 47 25.76 14.54 -7.17
C THR A 47 25.78 15.89 -6.44
N ALA A 48 24.95 16.85 -6.86
CA ALA A 48 24.88 18.21 -6.30
C ALA A 48 24.25 18.26 -4.90
N GLN A 49 23.42 17.29 -4.54
CA GLN A 49 22.86 17.15 -3.19
C GLN A 49 23.91 16.83 -2.11
N GLY A 50 25.20 16.73 -2.45
CA GLY A 50 26.29 16.50 -1.51
C GLY A 50 27.00 17.73 -0.98
N ASP A 51 26.76 18.92 -1.54
CA ASP A 51 27.53 20.13 -1.20
C ASP A 51 26.93 20.98 -0.07
N ALA A 52 25.80 20.56 0.54
CA ALA A 52 25.10 21.33 1.57
C ALA A 52 25.54 21.02 3.01
N THR A 53 26.84 20.86 3.29
CA THR A 53 27.35 20.91 4.67
C THR A 53 27.93 22.29 4.95
N PRO A 54 27.47 23.04 5.98
CA PRO A 54 28.07 24.32 6.34
C PRO A 54 29.55 24.13 6.65
N HIS A 55 30.41 24.94 6.00
CA HIS A 55 31.83 24.99 6.32
C HIS A 55 32.03 25.48 7.76
N HIS A 56 32.24 24.56 8.70
CA HIS A 56 32.90 24.89 9.96
C HIS A 56 34.41 24.93 9.71
N ASN A 57 34.99 26.11 9.95
CA ASN A 57 36.40 26.42 9.77
C ASN A 57 37.29 25.48 10.62
N GLY A 58 38.34 24.95 10.00
CA GLY A 58 39.58 24.60 10.70
C GLY A 58 40.02 23.13 10.65
N HIS A 59 40.60 22.68 9.53
CA HIS A 59 41.91 22.00 9.45
C HIS A 59 42.16 21.45 8.03
N PRO A 60 43.23 21.86 7.33
CA PRO A 60 43.58 21.33 6.02
C PRO A 60 44.46 20.08 6.23
N GLY A 61 43.86 18.90 6.37
CA GLY A 61 44.65 17.69 6.67
C GLY A 61 43.98 16.34 6.43
N GLY A 62 42.87 16.28 5.70
CA GLY A 62 42.22 15.01 5.34
C GLY A 62 42.10 14.87 3.83
N HIS A 63 42.60 13.78 3.27
CA HIS A 63 42.41 13.39 1.87
C HIS A 63 40.92 13.50 1.48
N ARG A 64 40.54 14.51 0.67
CA ARG A 64 39.20 14.56 0.06
C ARG A 64 39.12 13.46 -0.99
N LEU A 65 38.24 12.48 -0.77
CA LEU A 65 37.88 11.50 -1.79
C LEU A 65 37.32 12.20 -3.04
N PRO A 66 37.52 11.67 -4.25
CA PRO A 66 36.91 12.19 -5.46
C PRO A 66 35.38 12.28 -5.31
N ILE A 67 34.76 13.35 -5.82
CA ILE A 67 33.31 13.59 -5.74
C ILE A 67 32.49 12.36 -6.19
N VAL A 68 32.94 11.69 -7.26
CA VAL A 68 32.32 10.48 -7.81
C VAL A 68 32.31 9.31 -6.81
N GLU A 69 33.38 9.15 -6.03
CA GLU A 69 33.52 8.07 -5.05
C GLU A 69 32.63 8.32 -3.81
N SER A 70 32.43 9.60 -3.46
CA SER A 70 31.46 10.02 -2.44
C SER A 70 30.01 9.75 -2.87
N SER A 71 29.67 10.01 -4.14
CA SER A 71 28.32 9.76 -4.69
C SER A 71 27.99 8.27 -4.77
N ARG A 72 28.94 7.42 -5.17
CA ARG A 72 28.74 5.95 -5.18
C ARG A 72 28.55 5.38 -3.78
N ASN A 73 29.34 5.80 -2.80
CA ASN A 73 29.16 5.39 -1.41
C ASN A 73 27.79 5.80 -0.85
N ARG A 74 27.33 7.02 -1.19
CA ARG A 74 25.98 7.48 -0.84
C ARG A 74 24.91 6.61 -1.50
N PHE A 75 25.03 6.32 -2.79
CA PHE A 75 24.12 5.43 -3.50
C PHE A 75 24.04 4.05 -2.84
N ARG A 76 25.17 3.43 -2.51
CA ARG A 76 25.22 2.11 -1.84
C ARG A 76 24.54 2.11 -0.48
N ASN A 77 24.74 3.16 0.32
CA ASN A 77 24.06 3.32 1.60
C ASN A 77 22.54 3.47 1.42
N VAL A 78 22.10 4.26 0.44
CA VAL A 78 20.68 4.45 0.13
C VAL A 78 20.07 3.13 -0.38
N LEU A 79 20.74 2.43 -1.29
CA LEU A 79 20.31 1.15 -1.84
C LEU A 79 20.13 0.11 -0.73
N ARG A 80 21.07 0.04 0.22
CA ARG A 80 20.97 -0.83 1.39
C ARG A 80 19.70 -0.53 2.19
N VAL A 81 19.46 0.74 2.52
CA VAL A 81 18.26 1.14 3.29
C VAL A 81 16.98 0.81 2.52
N LEU A 82 16.95 1.05 1.21
CA LEU A 82 15.78 0.76 0.38
C LEU A 82 15.48 -0.75 0.29
N ILE A 83 16.50 -1.60 0.21
CA ILE A 83 16.32 -3.06 0.24
C ILE A 83 15.88 -3.53 1.63
N ASP A 84 16.59 -3.10 2.69
CA ASP A 84 16.29 -3.50 4.08
C ASP A 84 14.88 -3.08 4.51
N ARG A 85 14.35 -1.98 3.94
CA ARG A 85 13.00 -1.45 4.19
C ARG A 85 11.95 -1.89 3.16
N LYS A 86 12.27 -2.87 2.30
CA LYS A 86 11.36 -3.44 1.28
C LYS A 86 10.77 -2.41 0.30
N TYR A 87 11.54 -1.40 -0.07
CA TYR A 87 11.20 -0.52 -1.21
C TYR A 87 11.70 -1.11 -2.54
N ILE A 88 12.77 -1.90 -2.48
CA ILE A 88 13.38 -2.57 -3.63
C ILE A 88 13.45 -4.06 -3.32
N VAL A 89 13.05 -4.87 -4.29
CA VAL A 89 13.05 -6.33 -4.21
C VAL A 89 13.70 -6.93 -5.45
N ALA A 90 14.00 -8.23 -5.41
CA ALA A 90 14.57 -8.93 -6.55
C ALA A 90 13.46 -9.39 -7.52
N VAL A 91 13.72 -9.27 -8.81
CA VAL A 91 12.91 -9.88 -9.87
C VAL A 91 13.33 -11.35 -10.01
N ARG A 92 12.36 -12.25 -10.08
CA ARG A 92 12.53 -13.69 -10.32
C ARG A 92 11.90 -14.06 -11.65
N ASP A 93 12.40 -15.10 -12.29
CA ASP A 93 11.79 -15.64 -13.52
C ASP A 93 10.32 -16.05 -13.31
N ALA A 94 10.00 -16.56 -12.11
CA ALA A 94 8.64 -16.93 -11.72
C ALA A 94 7.65 -15.75 -11.71
N HIS A 95 8.11 -14.50 -11.62
CA HIS A 95 7.24 -13.31 -11.66
C HIS A 95 6.68 -13.02 -13.05
N PHE A 96 7.28 -13.58 -14.11
CA PHE A 96 6.84 -13.39 -15.49
C PHE A 96 5.83 -14.47 -15.95
N GLN A 97 5.50 -15.41 -15.08
CA GLN A 97 4.53 -16.46 -15.33
C GLN A 97 3.26 -16.23 -14.51
N SER A 98 2.13 -16.74 -14.99
CA SER A 98 0.93 -16.76 -14.15
C SER A 98 1.17 -17.72 -12.97
N VAL A 99 0.58 -17.42 -11.81
CA VAL A 99 0.69 -18.30 -10.62
C VAL A 99 0.22 -19.73 -10.94
N PHE A 100 -0.77 -19.86 -11.82
CA PHE A 100 -1.26 -21.16 -12.30
C PHE A 100 -0.20 -21.90 -13.12
N ASP A 101 0.45 -21.24 -14.07
CA ASP A 101 1.48 -21.86 -14.91
C ASP A 101 2.72 -22.20 -14.08
N ALA A 102 3.16 -21.28 -13.21
CA ALA A 102 4.27 -21.49 -12.29
C ALA A 102 4.02 -22.69 -11.36
N ARG A 103 2.78 -22.85 -10.86
CA ARG A 103 2.37 -24.03 -10.08
C ARG A 103 2.48 -25.31 -10.89
N ARG A 104 1.98 -25.34 -12.12
CA ARG A 104 2.02 -26.55 -12.97
C ARG A 104 3.43 -26.94 -13.36
N ASP A 105 4.28 -25.97 -13.66
CA ASP A 105 5.69 -26.25 -13.99
C ASP A 105 6.46 -26.74 -12.77
N LEU A 106 6.14 -26.24 -11.57
CA LEU A 106 6.64 -26.79 -10.32
C LEU A 106 6.16 -28.22 -10.09
N GLU A 107 4.87 -28.50 -10.25
CA GLU A 107 4.31 -29.85 -10.12
C GLU A 107 5.01 -30.85 -11.06
N ARG A 108 5.16 -30.50 -12.35
CA ARG A 108 5.92 -31.31 -13.33
C ARG A 108 7.36 -31.54 -12.91
N HIS A 109 8.02 -30.51 -12.38
CA HIS A 109 9.40 -30.62 -11.92
C HIS A 109 9.51 -31.58 -10.73
N LEU A 110 8.63 -31.46 -9.73
CA LEU A 110 8.62 -32.35 -8.57
C LEU A 110 8.23 -33.79 -8.95
N GLU A 111 7.33 -33.98 -9.91
CA GLU A 111 7.02 -35.29 -10.52
C GLU A 111 8.25 -35.89 -11.19
N SER A 112 9.01 -35.10 -11.95
CA SER A 112 10.24 -35.56 -12.62
C SER A 112 11.33 -36.01 -11.64
N LEU A 113 11.35 -35.42 -10.44
CA LEU A 113 12.25 -35.78 -9.35
C LEU A 113 11.75 -36.96 -8.51
N GLY A 114 10.55 -37.49 -8.80
CA GLY A 114 9.91 -38.55 -8.03
C GLY A 114 9.41 -38.09 -6.65
N LEU A 115 9.30 -36.78 -6.42
CA LEU A 115 8.84 -36.19 -5.16
C LEU A 115 7.30 -36.08 -5.08
N LEU A 116 6.62 -36.19 -6.23
CA LEU A 116 5.17 -36.27 -6.32
C LEU A 116 4.71 -37.60 -6.93
N PRO A 117 3.59 -38.18 -6.46
CA PRO A 117 3.05 -39.39 -7.06
C PRO A 117 2.45 -39.11 -8.45
N SER A 118 2.68 -39.99 -9.42
CA SER A 118 2.14 -39.85 -10.79
C SER A 118 0.66 -40.23 -10.92
N THR A 119 0.04 -40.76 -9.87
CA THR A 119 -1.36 -41.23 -9.86
C THR A 119 -2.16 -40.48 -8.81
N LYS A 120 -3.46 -40.25 -9.04
CA LYS A 120 -4.35 -39.60 -8.06
C LYS A 120 -4.43 -40.43 -6.78
N LEU A 121 -3.93 -39.87 -5.67
CA LEU A 121 -4.09 -40.46 -4.34
C LEU A 121 -5.44 -40.08 -3.71
N GLY A 122 -5.75 -40.64 -2.55
CA GLY A 122 -6.94 -40.28 -1.78
C GLY A 122 -6.97 -38.79 -1.40
N LYS A 123 -8.17 -38.27 -1.08
CA LYS A 123 -8.40 -36.82 -0.83
C LYS A 123 -7.45 -36.19 0.19
N LYS A 124 -7.12 -36.90 1.28
CA LYS A 124 -6.24 -36.38 2.35
C LYS A 124 -4.78 -36.23 1.88
N SER A 125 -4.25 -37.28 1.26
CA SER A 125 -2.90 -37.25 0.69
C SER A 125 -2.73 -36.24 -0.45
N GLN A 126 -3.81 -35.96 -1.21
CA GLN A 126 -3.76 -34.90 -2.22
C GLN A 126 -3.65 -33.51 -1.59
N ALA A 127 -4.38 -33.25 -0.49
CA ALA A 127 -4.29 -31.98 0.22
C ALA A 127 -2.88 -31.72 0.80
N ASP A 128 -2.25 -32.76 1.36
CA ASP A 128 -0.88 -32.66 1.88
C ASP A 128 0.15 -32.39 0.77
N ILE A 129 -0.11 -32.91 -0.45
CA ILE A 129 0.70 -32.63 -1.65
C ILE A 129 0.50 -31.18 -2.09
N ASP A 130 -0.75 -30.74 -2.20
CA ASP A 130 -1.10 -29.39 -2.64
C ASP A 130 -0.47 -28.35 -1.69
N GLU A 131 -0.51 -28.58 -0.38
CA GLU A 131 0.14 -27.70 0.61
C GLU A 131 1.67 -27.63 0.42
N LYS A 132 2.34 -28.75 0.13
CA LYS A 132 3.79 -28.76 -0.15
C LYS A 132 4.12 -27.99 -1.42
N VAL A 133 3.32 -28.17 -2.48
CA VAL A 133 3.48 -27.44 -3.74
C VAL A 133 3.32 -25.94 -3.48
N ASP A 134 2.34 -25.54 -2.67
CA ASP A 134 2.11 -24.13 -2.35
C ASP A 134 3.26 -23.51 -1.53
N ILE A 135 3.85 -24.25 -0.58
CA ILE A 135 5.05 -23.80 0.16
C ILE A 135 6.22 -23.56 -0.78
N GLU A 136 6.49 -24.51 -1.67
CA GLU A 136 7.61 -24.43 -2.61
C GLU A 136 7.38 -23.34 -3.67
N LEU A 137 6.13 -23.15 -4.09
CA LEU A 137 5.74 -22.07 -5.00
C LEU A 137 5.97 -20.69 -4.37
N GLU A 138 5.59 -20.52 -3.10
CA GLU A 138 5.85 -19.27 -2.36
C GLU A 138 7.34 -18.98 -2.24
N GLN A 139 8.19 -20.00 -2.02
CA GLN A 139 9.64 -19.83 -2.00
C GLN A 139 10.20 -19.39 -3.36
N ARG A 140 9.69 -19.94 -4.47
CA ARG A 140 10.11 -19.53 -5.82
C ARG A 140 9.69 -18.11 -6.19
N LEU A 141 8.52 -17.70 -5.69
CA LEU A 141 7.98 -16.37 -5.92
C LEU A 141 8.52 -15.33 -4.94
N ASP A 142 9.23 -15.74 -3.89
CA ASP A 142 9.74 -14.84 -2.86
C ASP A 142 10.72 -13.79 -3.46
N PRO A 143 10.30 -12.52 -3.48
CA PRO A 143 11.13 -11.45 -4.04
C PRO A 143 12.14 -10.92 -3.00
N THR A 144 12.15 -11.45 -1.77
CA THR A 144 13.04 -10.95 -0.72
C THR A 144 14.51 -11.02 -1.15
N LEU A 145 15.21 -9.93 -0.84
CA LEU A 145 16.59 -9.72 -1.22
C LEU A 145 17.36 -9.23 0.00
N ALA A 146 18.47 -9.88 0.30
CA ALA A 146 19.42 -9.36 1.29
C ALA A 146 20.27 -8.25 0.64
N ALA A 147 20.34 -7.08 1.27
CA ALA A 147 21.15 -5.96 0.76
C ALA A 147 22.62 -6.36 0.55
N ALA A 148 23.15 -7.25 1.39
CA ALA A 148 24.51 -7.77 1.27
C ALA A 148 24.77 -8.46 -0.09
N THR A 149 23.77 -9.14 -0.66
CA THR A 149 23.90 -9.81 -1.97
C THR A 149 24.06 -8.78 -3.08
N ALA A 150 23.18 -7.77 -3.12
CA ALA A 150 23.24 -6.71 -4.12
C ALA A 150 24.53 -5.87 -4.02
N LEU A 151 24.98 -5.58 -2.80
CA LEU A 151 26.23 -4.84 -2.57
C LEU A 151 27.47 -5.67 -2.95
N LYS A 152 27.47 -6.98 -2.66
CA LYS A 152 28.57 -7.87 -3.07
C LYS A 152 28.68 -7.95 -4.58
N GLU A 153 27.55 -8.00 -5.29
CA GLU A 153 27.53 -7.94 -6.76
C GLU A 153 28.19 -6.65 -7.27
N LEU A 154 27.86 -5.49 -6.69
CA LEU A 154 28.48 -4.19 -7.01
C LEU A 154 29.99 -4.14 -6.76
N GLU A 155 30.46 -4.74 -5.66
CA GLU A 155 31.89 -4.82 -5.35
C GLU A 155 32.64 -5.77 -6.30
N SER A 156 31.97 -6.85 -6.72
CA SER A 156 32.53 -7.88 -7.61
C SER A 156 32.55 -7.50 -9.09
N SER A 157 31.90 -6.41 -9.50
CA SER A 157 31.85 -5.93 -10.91
C SER A 157 33.22 -5.67 -11.54
N HIS A 158 34.30 -5.60 -10.74
CA HIS A 158 35.68 -5.49 -11.24
C HIS A 158 36.29 -6.84 -11.66
N SER A 159 35.66 -7.96 -11.31
CA SER A 159 36.04 -9.30 -11.79
C SER A 159 35.08 -9.77 -12.87
N LYS A 160 35.59 -10.03 -14.07
CA LYS A 160 34.81 -10.53 -15.24
C LYS A 160 34.39 -11.99 -15.05
N THR A 161 33.61 -12.29 -14.01
CA THR A 161 32.98 -13.61 -13.86
C THR A 161 31.54 -13.54 -14.36
N ASP A 162 31.16 -14.51 -15.19
CA ASP A 162 29.87 -14.65 -15.87
C ASP A 162 28.73 -15.05 -14.90
N THR A 163 28.70 -14.45 -13.71
CA THR A 163 27.71 -14.73 -12.68
C THR A 163 26.40 -14.03 -13.00
N VAL A 164 25.29 -14.77 -12.95
CA VAL A 164 23.93 -14.23 -13.10
C VAL A 164 23.73 -13.08 -12.10
N LYS A 165 23.53 -11.87 -12.63
CA LYS A 165 23.31 -10.66 -11.82
C LYS A 165 21.86 -10.59 -11.35
N THR A 166 21.64 -10.14 -10.13
CA THR A 166 20.29 -9.95 -9.60
C THR A 166 19.65 -8.72 -10.23
N LEU A 167 18.46 -8.89 -10.80
CA LEU A 167 17.63 -7.78 -11.28
C LEU A 167 16.81 -7.22 -10.11
N LEU A 168 16.80 -5.89 -10.01
CA LEU A 168 16.08 -5.15 -8.98
C LEU A 168 14.82 -4.54 -9.57
N CYS A 169 13.74 -4.51 -8.78
CA CYS A 169 12.53 -3.75 -9.11
C CYS A 169 11.94 -3.10 -7.86
N VAL A 170 10.99 -2.21 -8.09
CA VAL A 170 10.31 -1.44 -7.05
C VAL A 170 9.17 -2.25 -6.42
N ASP A 171 9.08 -2.23 -5.09
CA ASP A 171 7.95 -2.81 -4.35
C ASP A 171 6.97 -1.73 -3.85
N TYR A 172 5.67 -2.03 -3.95
CA TYR A 172 4.59 -1.13 -3.56
C TYR A 172 3.93 -1.52 -2.23
N SER A 173 4.37 -2.58 -1.55
CA SER A 173 3.80 -3.02 -0.27
C SER A 173 3.79 -1.91 0.78
N ASN A 174 4.83 -1.08 0.81
CA ASN A 174 4.92 0.07 1.71
C ASN A 174 3.84 1.14 1.44
N VAL A 175 3.44 1.35 0.18
CA VAL A 175 2.33 2.25 -0.17
C VAL A 175 1.01 1.68 0.33
N VAL A 176 0.77 0.37 0.10
CA VAL A 176 -0.44 -0.32 0.58
C VAL A 176 -0.55 -0.24 2.10
N ALA A 177 0.56 -0.49 2.81
CA ALA A 177 0.62 -0.36 4.26
C ALA A 177 0.36 1.07 4.73
N SER A 178 0.91 2.09 4.04
CA SER A 178 0.67 3.50 4.37
C SER A 178 -0.81 3.88 4.20
N VAL A 179 -1.42 3.51 3.07
CA VAL A 179 -2.85 3.77 2.79
C VAL A 179 -3.74 3.10 3.83
N ARG A 180 -3.47 1.83 4.16
CA ARG A 180 -4.15 1.10 5.23
C ARG A 180 -4.05 1.85 6.56
N ASN A 181 -2.84 2.22 6.98
CA ASN A 181 -2.60 2.88 8.27
C ASN A 181 -3.32 4.22 8.35
N GLU A 182 -3.31 5.01 7.28
CA GLU A 182 -4.04 6.27 7.20
C GLU A 182 -5.55 6.08 7.23
N ARG A 183 -6.06 5.02 6.60
CA ARG A 183 -7.49 4.73 6.61
C ARG A 183 -8.00 4.38 7.99
N ILE A 184 -7.30 3.48 8.69
CA ILE A 184 -7.67 3.08 10.05
C ILE A 184 -7.53 4.28 11.01
N ALA A 185 -6.45 5.05 10.88
CA ALA A 185 -6.24 6.25 11.69
C ALA A 185 -7.37 7.27 11.51
N SER A 186 -7.81 7.51 10.26
CA SER A 186 -8.95 8.41 10.00
C SER A 186 -10.26 7.92 10.63
N ILE A 187 -10.49 6.60 10.68
CA ILE A 187 -11.66 6.03 11.37
C ILE A 187 -11.57 6.26 12.88
N ALA A 188 -10.40 6.03 13.48
CA ALA A 188 -10.17 6.28 14.90
C ALA A 188 -10.30 7.77 15.23
N GLU A 189 -9.75 8.65 14.39
CA GLU A 189 -9.84 10.10 14.55
C GLU A 189 -11.28 10.61 14.52
N LYS A 190 -12.09 10.12 13.58
CA LYS A 190 -13.51 10.49 13.48
C LYS A 190 -14.33 10.00 14.68
N THR A 191 -13.92 8.91 15.33
CA THR A 191 -14.69 8.27 16.41
C THR A 191 -14.27 8.79 17.78
N PHE A 192 -12.97 8.95 18.01
CA PHE A 192 -12.38 9.21 19.33
C PHE A 192 -11.47 10.44 19.38
N GLY A 193 -11.15 11.06 18.24
CA GLY A 193 -10.30 12.25 18.14
C GLY A 193 -8.87 12.01 17.70
N LYS A 194 -8.12 13.10 17.45
CA LYS A 194 -6.79 13.08 16.80
C LYS A 194 -5.73 12.22 17.49
N SER A 195 -5.69 12.24 18.83
CA SER A 195 -4.72 11.45 19.59
C SER A 195 -4.90 9.94 19.38
N PHE A 196 -6.15 9.47 19.30
CA PHE A 196 -6.47 8.08 18.99
C PHE A 196 -6.10 7.70 17.56
N GLY A 197 -6.30 8.62 16.60
CA GLY A 197 -5.82 8.45 15.23
C GLY A 197 -4.30 8.24 15.16
N HIS A 198 -3.53 9.06 15.90
CA HIS A 198 -2.08 8.95 15.98
C HIS A 198 -1.62 7.60 16.54
N ILE A 199 -2.15 7.19 17.70
CA ILE A 199 -1.81 5.91 18.34
C ILE A 199 -2.19 4.73 17.45
N THR A 200 -3.35 4.79 16.82
CA THR A 200 -3.80 3.74 15.90
C THR A 200 -2.88 3.63 14.70
N LYS A 201 -2.44 4.76 14.12
CA LYS A 201 -1.46 4.79 13.02
C LYS A 201 -0.13 4.18 13.45
N ALA A 202 0.38 4.54 14.63
CA ALA A 202 1.64 4.04 15.16
C ALA A 202 1.58 2.53 15.44
N ALA A 203 0.51 2.05 16.09
CA ALA A 203 0.28 0.62 16.34
C ALA A 203 0.21 -0.17 15.03
N CYS A 204 -0.58 0.29 14.06
CA CYS A 204 -0.73 -0.39 12.77
C CYS A 204 0.55 -0.35 11.92
N SER A 205 1.42 0.65 12.10
CA SER A 205 2.69 0.75 11.37
C SER A 205 3.69 -0.34 11.74
N GLN A 206 3.52 -0.99 12.90
CA GLN A 206 4.34 -2.13 13.29
C GLN A 206 3.91 -3.43 12.59
N ILE A 207 2.73 -3.45 11.95
CA ILE A 207 2.09 -4.66 11.45
C ILE A 207 2.31 -4.81 9.96
N GLU A 208 3.05 -5.84 9.59
CA GLU A 208 3.14 -6.30 8.21
C GLU A 208 2.01 -7.31 7.95
N LEU A 209 1.05 -6.87 7.15
CA LEU A 209 0.14 -7.77 6.45
C LEU A 209 0.88 -8.18 5.18
N GLY A 210 0.94 -9.48 4.90
CA GLY A 210 1.62 -9.99 3.71
C GLY A 210 0.89 -9.58 2.43
N SER A 211 1.04 -8.31 2.03
CA SER A 211 0.47 -7.69 0.82
C SER A 211 1.25 -8.07 -0.44
N SER A 212 1.86 -9.26 -0.46
CA SER A 212 2.58 -9.73 -1.64
C SER A 212 1.56 -10.04 -2.74
N PRO A 213 1.75 -9.50 -3.96
CA PRO A 213 0.89 -9.86 -5.09
C PRO A 213 1.03 -11.34 -5.50
N PHE A 214 2.05 -12.02 -4.98
CA PHE A 214 2.36 -13.42 -5.24
C PHE A 214 1.93 -14.37 -4.11
N ARG A 215 1.13 -13.88 -3.17
CA ARG A 215 0.65 -14.69 -2.06
C ARG A 215 -0.26 -15.81 -2.57
N VAL A 216 0.09 -17.06 -2.24
CA VAL A 216 -0.65 -18.25 -2.68
C VAL A 216 -1.52 -18.79 -1.55
N ARG A 217 -1.09 -18.65 -0.29
CA ARG A 217 -1.79 -19.15 0.88
C ARG A 217 -2.43 -18.06 1.74
N ASP A 218 -3.57 -18.41 2.34
CA ASP A 218 -4.11 -17.69 3.49
C ASP A 218 -3.14 -17.82 4.68
N PRO A 219 -3.02 -16.79 5.55
CA PRO A 219 -2.11 -16.84 6.68
C PRO A 219 -2.54 -17.96 7.64
N ASP A 220 -1.57 -18.74 8.12
CA ASP A 220 -1.83 -19.73 9.16
C ASP A 220 -2.53 -19.05 10.35
N PRO A 221 -3.64 -19.62 10.84
CA PRO A 221 -4.42 -19.02 11.93
C PRO A 221 -3.63 -18.90 13.23
N ASN A 222 -2.58 -19.70 13.43
CA ASN A 222 -1.71 -19.63 14.61
C ASN A 222 -0.69 -18.48 14.55
N THR A 223 -0.44 -17.90 13.38
CA THR A 223 0.55 -16.80 13.17
C THR A 223 -0.16 -15.45 12.95
N SER A 224 -1.48 -15.39 13.15
CA SER A 224 -2.27 -14.17 12.95
C SER A 224 -2.03 -13.12 14.03
N MET A 225 -1.61 -13.52 15.23
CA MET A 225 -1.43 -12.61 16.37
C MET A 225 -0.02 -12.04 16.40
N GLN A 226 0.09 -10.71 16.39
CA GLN A 226 1.37 -10.00 16.53
C GLN A 226 1.37 -9.15 17.80
N ARG A 227 2.42 -9.28 18.62
CA ARG A 227 2.61 -8.41 19.79
C ARG A 227 3.09 -7.03 19.37
N LEU A 228 2.47 -5.99 19.92
CA LEU A 228 2.86 -4.60 19.73
C LEU A 228 4.01 -4.23 20.68
N ASP A 229 4.95 -3.45 20.16
CA ASP A 229 5.93 -2.74 20.95
C ASP A 229 5.38 -1.35 21.29
N VAL A 230 4.72 -1.25 22.44
CA VAL A 230 4.12 0.00 22.94
C VAL A 230 5.18 1.07 23.24
N SER A 231 6.45 0.68 23.45
CA SER A 231 7.53 1.65 23.71
C SER A 231 7.87 2.53 22.49
N LEU A 232 7.46 2.10 21.30
CA LEU A 232 7.60 2.84 20.05
C LEU A 232 6.38 3.71 19.72
N ILE A 233 5.36 3.72 20.57
CA ILE A 233 4.12 4.48 20.38
C ILE A 233 4.15 5.73 21.27
N ASP A 234 4.22 6.90 20.66
CA ASP A 234 4.13 8.17 21.39
C ASP A 234 2.66 8.61 21.59
N ALA A 235 2.30 8.93 22.83
CA ALA A 235 0.95 9.37 23.22
C ALA A 235 0.59 10.77 22.71
N ARG A 236 1.60 11.63 22.49
CA ARG A 236 1.40 13.00 22.03
C ARG A 236 1.68 13.03 20.53
N PRO A 237 0.77 13.60 19.71
CA PRO A 237 1.16 14.02 18.39
C PRO A 237 2.31 15.01 18.60
N SER A 238 3.50 14.72 18.08
CA SER A 238 4.52 15.74 17.94
C SER A 238 3.84 16.95 17.31
N ASP A 239 3.80 18.08 18.00
CA ASP A 239 3.32 19.33 17.44
C ASP A 239 4.22 19.65 16.24
N LEU A 240 3.83 19.18 15.05
CA LEU A 240 4.37 19.67 13.81
C LEU A 240 3.97 21.15 13.74
N PRO A 241 4.93 22.07 13.57
CA PRO A 241 4.63 23.50 13.58
C PRO A 241 3.68 23.82 12.43
N ASN A 242 2.48 24.25 12.82
CA ASN A 242 1.50 24.83 11.94
C ASN A 242 2.01 26.24 11.59
N GLY A 243 2.39 26.49 10.34
CA GLY A 243 2.72 27.84 9.88
C GLY A 243 3.96 27.89 9.00
N THR A 244 3.72 27.84 7.70
CA THR A 244 4.61 28.30 6.64
C THR A 244 5.05 29.74 6.94
N HIS A 245 6.31 29.94 7.35
CA HIS A 245 7.03 31.17 7.09
C HIS A 245 7.99 30.89 5.92
N PRO A 246 7.89 31.63 4.80
CA PRO A 246 8.77 31.45 3.66
C PRO A 246 10.09 32.16 3.98
N ASN A 247 11.12 31.37 4.25
CA ASN A 247 12.57 31.65 4.13
C ASN A 247 13.31 30.93 5.26
N ASP A 248 13.66 29.66 5.06
CA ASP A 248 14.95 29.12 5.51
C ASP A 248 15.20 27.75 4.83
N PRO A 249 16.38 27.52 4.21
CA PRO A 249 16.71 26.26 3.56
C PRO A 249 17.72 25.46 4.40
N GLU A 250 17.33 24.35 5.04
CA GLU A 250 18.32 23.39 5.54
C GLU A 250 17.87 21.92 5.37
N ASP A 251 18.58 21.23 4.48
CA ASP A 251 18.65 19.78 4.33
C ASP A 251 19.57 19.19 5.42
N GLY A 252 19.10 18.17 6.14
CA GLY A 252 19.90 17.42 7.12
C GLY A 252 19.75 15.92 6.94
N PHE A 253 20.80 15.27 6.42
CA PHE A 253 21.00 13.82 6.55
C PHE A 253 21.02 13.46 8.03
N LEU A 254 20.17 12.51 8.46
CA LEU A 254 20.20 11.94 9.81
C LEU A 254 21.46 11.07 9.97
N SER A 255 22.59 11.71 10.27
CA SER A 255 23.71 11.07 10.93
C SER A 255 23.41 10.97 12.42
N ASN A 256 23.54 9.75 12.92
CA ASN A 256 23.47 9.40 14.32
C ASN A 256 24.57 10.17 15.10
N GLY A 257 24.19 11.23 15.79
CA GLY A 257 25.10 12.08 16.56
C GLY A 257 24.31 13.09 17.39
N GLY A 258 23.94 12.69 18.61
CA GLY A 258 23.17 13.52 19.51
C GLY A 258 23.96 14.71 20.05
N HIS A 259 23.33 15.89 20.06
CA HIS A 259 23.48 16.86 21.14
C HIS A 259 22.11 17.35 21.59
N PRO A 260 21.92 17.61 22.89
CA PRO A 260 20.66 17.36 23.59
C PRO A 260 19.97 18.67 23.92
N ASN A 261 18.82 18.95 23.31
CA ASN A 261 17.94 19.99 23.82
C ASN A 261 17.01 19.40 24.89
N GLY A 262 17.52 19.36 26.13
CA GLY A 262 16.79 19.78 27.34
C GLY A 262 15.49 19.09 27.77
N TYR A 263 15.00 18.05 27.11
CA TYR A 263 13.90 17.21 27.63
C TYR A 263 14.23 15.72 27.44
N HIS A 264 15.16 15.22 28.25
CA HIS A 264 15.30 13.79 28.45
C HIS A 264 14.03 13.26 29.14
N ARG A 265 13.09 12.69 28.38
CA ARG A 265 12.28 11.60 28.92
C ARG A 265 13.27 10.45 29.16
N PRO A 266 13.37 9.89 30.39
CA PRO A 266 14.10 8.67 30.55
C PRO A 266 13.39 7.65 29.65
N ARG A 267 14.10 7.06 28.69
CA ARG A 267 13.72 5.75 28.16
C ARG A 267 13.84 4.81 29.35
N LEU A 268 12.75 4.72 30.11
CA LEU A 268 12.60 3.78 31.21
C LEU A 268 12.76 2.40 30.59
N ASN A 269 13.68 1.59 31.14
CA ASN A 269 13.85 0.17 30.83
C ASN A 269 12.50 -0.45 30.43
N GLY A 270 12.46 -1.12 29.25
CA GLY A 270 11.29 -1.58 28.50
C GLY A 270 10.24 -2.44 29.25
N THR A 271 9.69 -1.89 30.32
CA THR A 271 8.78 -2.51 31.29
C THR A 271 7.74 -1.53 31.83
N LYS A 272 7.85 -0.22 31.52
CA LYS A 272 6.85 0.79 31.89
C LYS A 272 6.35 1.50 30.64
N HIS A 273 5.19 1.04 30.16
CA HIS A 273 4.42 1.68 29.10
C HIS A 273 3.93 3.06 29.57
N ASP A 274 3.76 4.00 28.63
CA ASP A 274 3.08 5.26 28.94
C ASP A 274 1.61 4.91 29.27
N PRO A 275 1.13 5.14 30.51
CA PRO A 275 -0.22 4.73 30.92
C PRO A 275 -1.30 5.41 30.08
N ALA A 276 -0.99 6.55 29.45
CA ALA A 276 -1.91 7.19 28.52
C ALA A 276 -2.10 6.35 27.25
N VAL A 277 -1.04 5.75 26.72
CA VAL A 277 -1.11 4.89 25.53
C VAL A 277 -1.92 3.63 25.84
N ASP A 278 -1.65 2.98 26.98
CA ASP A 278 -2.40 1.78 27.39
C ASP A 278 -3.89 2.08 27.57
N HIS A 279 -4.22 3.21 28.20
CA HIS A 279 -5.61 3.64 28.36
C HIS A 279 -6.30 3.86 27.01
N GLN A 280 -5.62 4.51 26.05
CA GLN A 280 -6.18 4.75 24.73
C GLN A 280 -6.32 3.48 23.90
N LEU A 281 -5.37 2.54 24.01
CA LEU A 281 -5.46 1.23 23.38
C LEU A 281 -6.62 0.41 23.97
N ALA A 282 -6.87 0.51 25.27
CA ALA A 282 -8.03 -0.13 25.91
C ALA A 282 -9.36 0.40 25.38
N ILE A 283 -9.51 1.72 25.28
CA ILE A 283 -10.72 2.33 24.69
C ILE A 283 -10.90 1.90 23.23
N LEU A 284 -9.82 1.82 22.44
CA LEU A 284 -9.89 1.36 21.06
C LEU A 284 -10.36 -0.09 20.97
N ALA A 285 -9.80 -0.98 21.81
CA ALA A 285 -10.13 -2.39 21.86
C ALA A 285 -11.57 -2.67 22.32
N ASP A 286 -12.08 -1.90 23.29
CA ASP A 286 -13.48 -1.95 23.72
C ASP A 286 -14.45 -1.44 22.63
N GLY A 287 -13.95 -0.60 21.72
CA GLY A 287 -14.70 0.00 20.62
C GLY A 287 -14.80 -0.89 19.36
N PRO A 288 -14.85 -0.27 18.16
CA PRO A 288 -14.99 -1.01 16.91
C PRO A 288 -13.71 -1.75 16.46
N PHE A 289 -12.58 -1.55 17.14
CA PHE A 289 -11.26 -2.07 16.74
C PHE A 289 -10.98 -3.44 17.38
N ARG A 290 -11.85 -4.43 17.12
CA ARG A 290 -11.79 -5.79 17.71
C ARG A 290 -10.51 -6.58 17.40
N PHE A 291 -9.72 -6.12 16.42
CA PHE A 291 -8.43 -6.69 16.11
C PHE A 291 -7.36 -6.37 17.18
N LEU A 292 -7.56 -5.35 18.03
CA LEU A 292 -6.70 -5.02 19.17
C LEU A 292 -7.14 -5.82 20.40
N ARG A 293 -6.18 -6.44 21.10
CA ARG A 293 -6.44 -7.18 22.35
C ARG A 293 -5.37 -6.89 23.39
N GLY A 294 -5.80 -6.59 24.61
CA GLY A 294 -4.90 -6.55 25.78
C GLY A 294 -4.69 -7.96 26.34
N ASP A 295 -3.45 -8.31 26.64
CA ASP A 295 -3.09 -9.50 27.41
C ASP A 295 -3.03 -9.18 28.90
N THR A 296 -3.22 -10.20 29.73
CA THR A 296 -3.15 -10.16 31.20
C THR A 296 -1.83 -9.63 31.74
N ASN A 297 -0.75 -9.75 30.96
CA ASN A 297 0.58 -9.27 31.30
C ASN A 297 0.81 -7.77 30.98
N GLY A 298 -0.22 -7.06 30.54
CA GLY A 298 -0.12 -5.65 30.11
C GLY A 298 0.45 -5.46 28.71
N SER A 299 0.65 -6.54 27.93
CA SER A 299 1.07 -6.45 26.53
C SER A 299 -0.11 -6.38 25.58
N TRP A 300 0.04 -5.70 24.45
CA TRP A 300 -0.99 -5.60 23.42
C TRP A 300 -0.69 -6.51 22.23
N LEU A 301 -1.74 -7.14 21.71
CA LEU A 301 -1.72 -8.04 20.57
C LEU A 301 -2.65 -7.52 19.47
N VAL A 302 -2.28 -7.74 18.22
CA VAL A 302 -3.14 -7.48 17.06
C VAL A 302 -3.34 -8.73 16.23
N ASP A 303 -4.59 -9.05 15.94
CA ASP A 303 -4.97 -10.05 14.95
C ASP A 303 -4.88 -9.47 13.54
N LYS A 304 -3.89 -9.94 12.77
CA LYS A 304 -3.64 -9.54 11.39
C LYS A 304 -4.82 -9.80 10.46
N LYS A 305 -5.51 -10.94 10.63
CA LYS A 305 -6.64 -11.31 9.77
C LYS A 305 -7.83 -10.38 10.05
N GLN A 306 -8.18 -10.22 11.32
CA GLN A 306 -9.27 -9.32 11.71
C GLN A 306 -8.97 -7.86 11.33
N LEU A 307 -7.71 -7.44 11.38
CA LEU A 307 -7.29 -6.13 10.90
C LEU A 307 -7.60 -5.97 9.40
N GLY A 308 -7.16 -6.91 8.57
CA GLY A 308 -7.42 -6.91 7.12
C GLY A 308 -8.91 -6.89 6.80
N ASP A 309 -9.67 -7.82 7.39
CA ASP A 309 -11.12 -7.93 7.22
C ASP A 309 -11.83 -6.63 7.64
N TYR A 310 -11.41 -6.03 8.76
CA TYR A 310 -11.96 -4.77 9.25
C TYR A 310 -11.72 -3.62 8.28
N VAL A 311 -10.50 -3.45 7.76
CA VAL A 311 -10.22 -2.37 6.79
C VAL A 311 -11.02 -2.57 5.52
N LEU A 312 -11.07 -3.80 5.01
CA LEU A 312 -11.83 -4.14 3.79
C LEU A 312 -13.33 -3.83 3.97
N GLU A 313 -13.93 -4.29 5.07
CA GLU A 313 -15.35 -4.04 5.37
C GLU A 313 -15.64 -2.54 5.48
N LYS A 314 -14.80 -1.79 6.21
CA LYS A 314 -14.99 -0.33 6.35
C LYS A 314 -14.84 0.41 5.02
N GLU A 315 -13.92 -0.02 4.17
CA GLU A 315 -13.73 0.57 2.84
C GLU A 315 -14.92 0.29 1.92
N LEU A 316 -15.43 -0.95 1.89
CA LEU A 316 -16.63 -1.30 1.16
C LEU A 316 -17.84 -0.50 1.65
N MET A 317 -18.04 -0.43 2.97
CA MET A 317 -19.16 0.32 3.55
C MET A 317 -19.08 1.81 3.25
N ARG A 318 -17.88 2.40 3.22
CA ARG A 318 -17.67 3.78 2.78
C ARG A 318 -18.10 3.96 1.32
N LEU A 319 -17.56 3.13 0.41
CA LEU A 319 -17.89 3.21 -1.02
C LEU A 319 -19.37 2.99 -1.32
N ILE A 320 -20.04 2.12 -0.56
CA ILE A 320 -21.49 1.92 -0.64
C ILE A 320 -22.22 3.19 -0.17
N SER A 321 -21.81 3.78 0.96
CA SER A 321 -22.47 4.97 1.52
C SER A 321 -22.37 6.22 0.64
N GLU A 322 -21.37 6.28 -0.25
CA GLU A 322 -21.24 7.36 -1.25
C GLU A 322 -22.23 7.20 -2.42
N ARG A 323 -22.83 6.02 -2.58
CA ARG A 323 -23.71 5.68 -3.72
C ARG A 323 -25.14 5.43 -3.32
N VAL A 324 -25.36 5.07 -2.07
CA VAL A 324 -26.63 4.64 -1.53
C VAL A 324 -26.80 5.21 -0.13
N ASP A 325 -27.95 5.79 0.13
CA ASP A 325 -28.31 6.45 1.38
C ASP A 325 -29.63 5.91 1.97
N GLY A 326 -29.93 6.36 3.18
CA GLY A 326 -31.21 6.11 3.84
C GLY A 326 -31.57 4.62 4.01
N PRO A 327 -32.78 4.19 3.60
CA PRO A 327 -33.27 2.82 3.79
C PRO A 327 -32.38 1.74 3.16
N ALA A 328 -31.80 2.00 2.00
CA ALA A 328 -31.01 1.01 1.28
C ALA A 328 -29.65 0.74 1.96
N LEU A 329 -28.99 1.77 2.51
CA LEU A 329 -27.79 1.59 3.33
C LEU A 329 -28.10 0.84 4.64
N ARG A 330 -29.28 1.10 5.23
CA ARG A 330 -29.74 0.36 6.42
C ARG A 330 -29.91 -1.13 6.13
N ILE A 331 -30.53 -1.49 5.00
CA ILE A 331 -30.69 -2.89 4.58
C ILE A 331 -29.35 -3.60 4.47
N ILE A 332 -28.35 -2.97 3.82
CA ILE A 332 -27.00 -3.55 3.72
C ILE A 332 -26.40 -3.77 5.11
N ARG A 333 -26.46 -2.77 6.01
CA ARG A 333 -25.92 -2.91 7.37
C ARG A 333 -26.59 -4.03 8.16
N MET A 334 -27.91 -4.19 8.02
CA MET A 334 -28.63 -5.30 8.67
C MET A 334 -28.18 -6.66 8.13
N LEU A 335 -28.00 -6.79 6.82
CA LEU A 335 -27.53 -8.04 6.19
C LEU A 335 -26.06 -8.35 6.52
N VAL A 336 -25.22 -7.33 6.70
CA VAL A 336 -23.84 -7.49 7.19
C VAL A 336 -23.82 -8.01 8.63
N ASP A 337 -24.68 -7.46 9.51
CA ASP A 337 -24.71 -7.83 10.94
C ASP A 337 -25.43 -9.17 11.21
N LYS A 338 -26.57 -9.42 10.54
CA LYS A 338 -27.43 -10.59 10.80
C LYS A 338 -27.27 -11.73 9.79
N GLY A 339 -26.57 -11.49 8.69
CA GLY A 339 -26.43 -12.47 7.61
C GLY A 339 -27.66 -12.52 6.71
N LYS A 340 -28.13 -13.74 6.39
CA LYS A 340 -29.20 -13.96 5.41
C LYS A 340 -30.58 -13.75 6.05
N LEU A 341 -31.39 -12.88 5.47
CA LEU A 341 -32.72 -12.52 6.00
C LEU A 341 -33.80 -12.65 4.94
N ASP A 342 -35.00 -13.04 5.34
CA ASP A 342 -36.18 -12.99 4.48
C ASP A 342 -36.78 -11.57 4.44
N GLU A 343 -37.67 -11.32 3.47
CA GLU A 343 -38.28 -10.00 3.30
C GLU A 343 -39.07 -9.58 4.55
N LYS A 344 -39.76 -10.51 5.21
CA LYS A 344 -40.56 -10.22 6.40
C LYS A 344 -39.67 -9.74 7.55
N THR A 345 -38.59 -10.46 7.86
CA THR A 345 -37.65 -10.05 8.92
C THR A 345 -36.98 -8.72 8.57
N LEU A 346 -36.67 -8.46 7.29
CA LEU A 346 -36.14 -7.17 6.86
C LEU A 346 -37.12 -6.00 7.05
N GLN A 347 -38.43 -6.22 6.86
CA GLN A 347 -39.45 -5.19 7.15
C GLN A 347 -39.53 -4.89 8.64
N GLU A 348 -39.57 -5.95 9.47
CA GLU A 348 -39.69 -5.85 10.92
C GLU A 348 -38.46 -5.20 11.56
N LEU A 349 -37.25 -5.65 11.22
CA LEU A 349 -36.00 -5.08 11.74
C LEU A 349 -35.69 -3.69 11.16
N GLY A 350 -35.99 -3.50 9.88
CA GLY A 350 -35.69 -2.25 9.17
C GLY A 350 -36.65 -1.12 9.50
N LEU A 351 -37.83 -1.43 10.04
CA LEU A 351 -38.97 -0.52 10.19
C LEU A 351 -39.30 0.16 8.85
N LEU A 352 -39.37 -0.64 7.79
CA LEU A 352 -39.60 -0.18 6.41
C LEU A 352 -40.96 -0.65 5.91
N GLY A 353 -41.65 0.21 5.16
CA GLY A 353 -42.84 -0.20 4.43
C GLY A 353 -42.50 -1.23 3.35
N ALA A 354 -43.39 -2.20 3.14
CA ALA A 354 -43.16 -3.29 2.17
C ALA A 354 -42.82 -2.78 0.75
N LYS A 355 -43.47 -1.69 0.32
CA LYS A 355 -43.21 -1.07 -0.99
C LYS A 355 -41.77 -0.54 -1.08
N ASP A 356 -41.36 0.25 -0.09
CA ASP A 356 -40.05 0.91 -0.07
C ASP A 356 -38.93 -0.12 0.08
N LEU A 357 -39.13 -1.15 0.90
CA LEU A 357 -38.20 -2.26 1.02
C LEU A 357 -37.97 -2.95 -0.33
N ARG A 358 -39.04 -3.33 -1.04
CA ARG A 358 -38.91 -4.00 -2.35
C ARG A 358 -38.22 -3.13 -3.39
N GLN A 359 -38.49 -1.82 -3.39
CA GLN A 359 -37.80 -0.89 -4.27
C GLN A 359 -36.31 -0.84 -3.95
N CYS A 360 -35.94 -0.75 -2.66
CA CYS A 360 -34.55 -0.76 -2.24
C CYS A 360 -33.85 -2.08 -2.58
N LEU A 361 -34.48 -3.23 -2.31
CA LEU A 361 -33.94 -4.55 -2.63
C LEU A 361 -33.70 -4.71 -4.13
N SER A 362 -34.67 -4.28 -4.96
CA SER A 362 -34.54 -4.31 -6.42
C SER A 362 -33.38 -3.44 -6.90
N GLN A 363 -33.26 -2.23 -6.38
CA GLN A 363 -32.15 -1.32 -6.71
C GLN A 363 -30.80 -1.92 -6.30
N LEU A 364 -30.68 -2.43 -5.08
CA LEU A 364 -29.46 -3.00 -4.53
C LEU A 364 -29.03 -4.28 -5.29
N GLN A 365 -29.99 -5.09 -5.71
CA GLN A 365 -29.74 -6.26 -6.55
C GLN A 365 -29.22 -5.85 -7.93
N LEU A 366 -29.83 -4.85 -8.58
CA LEU A 366 -29.37 -4.33 -9.88
C LEU A 366 -27.97 -3.72 -9.80
N MET A 367 -27.63 -3.09 -8.68
CA MET A 367 -26.27 -2.57 -8.43
C MET A 367 -25.24 -3.68 -8.21
N GLY A 368 -25.70 -4.92 -7.97
CA GLY A 368 -24.90 -6.10 -7.69
C GLY A 368 -24.46 -6.23 -6.23
N TYR A 369 -25.10 -5.49 -5.32
CA TYR A 369 -24.75 -5.46 -3.89
C TYR A 369 -25.41 -6.56 -3.07
N LEU A 370 -26.57 -7.05 -3.52
CA LEU A 370 -27.31 -8.11 -2.85
C LEU A 370 -27.62 -9.24 -3.82
N GLU A 371 -27.78 -10.43 -3.24
CA GLU A 371 -28.26 -11.63 -3.93
C GLU A 371 -29.49 -12.21 -3.24
N LEU A 372 -30.25 -12.98 -4.01
CA LEU A 372 -31.41 -13.71 -3.56
C LEU A 372 -31.10 -15.20 -3.60
N GLN A 373 -31.11 -15.84 -2.44
CA GLN A 373 -30.97 -17.28 -2.32
C GLN A 373 -32.35 -17.94 -2.20
N GLU A 374 -32.60 -18.89 -3.10
CA GLU A 374 -33.78 -19.75 -3.06
C GLU A 374 -33.47 -21.02 -2.24
N VAL A 375 -34.25 -21.24 -1.19
CA VAL A 375 -34.21 -22.45 -0.37
C VAL A 375 -35.53 -23.21 -0.58
N PRO A 376 -35.57 -24.15 -1.54
CA PRO A 376 -36.78 -24.90 -1.84
C PRO A 376 -37.05 -25.92 -0.72
N ARG A 377 -38.29 -25.97 -0.22
CA ARG A 377 -38.71 -27.00 0.74
C ARG A 377 -39.03 -28.34 0.07
N ASP A 378 -39.25 -28.31 -1.24
CA ASP A 378 -39.60 -29.45 -2.08
C ASP A 378 -38.68 -29.58 -3.30
N PRO A 379 -38.47 -30.80 -3.81
CA PRO A 379 -37.69 -31.03 -5.04
C PRO A 379 -38.20 -30.27 -6.27
N GLN A 380 -39.52 -30.01 -6.33
CA GLN A 380 -40.16 -29.34 -7.47
C GLN A 380 -39.90 -27.81 -7.49
N ARG A 381 -39.21 -27.25 -6.46
CA ARG A 381 -38.82 -25.83 -6.34
C ARG A 381 -39.96 -24.83 -6.60
N GLN A 382 -41.19 -25.20 -6.24
CA GLN A 382 -42.37 -24.34 -6.46
C GLN A 382 -42.26 -23.06 -5.62
N PRO A 383 -42.50 -21.86 -6.18
CA PRO A 383 -42.28 -20.59 -5.47
C PRO A 383 -43.04 -20.47 -4.13
N ASN A 384 -44.26 -21.02 -4.05
CA ASN A 384 -45.07 -21.03 -2.83
C ASN A 384 -44.50 -21.93 -1.71
N ARG A 385 -43.58 -22.83 -2.03
CA ARG A 385 -42.87 -23.72 -1.09
C ARG A 385 -41.36 -23.42 -1.07
N THR A 386 -40.93 -22.26 -1.56
CA THR A 386 -39.54 -21.82 -1.56
C THR A 386 -39.38 -20.62 -0.63
N ILE A 387 -38.35 -20.65 0.22
CA ILE A 387 -37.98 -19.50 1.05
C ILE A 387 -36.97 -18.68 0.26
N PHE A 388 -37.17 -17.37 0.22
CA PHE A 388 -36.28 -16.43 -0.43
C PHE A 388 -35.51 -15.64 0.62
N LEU A 389 -34.18 -15.79 0.64
CA LEU A 389 -33.30 -15.12 1.58
C LEU A 389 -32.41 -14.13 0.85
N TRP A 390 -32.47 -12.87 1.25
CA TRP A 390 -31.55 -11.84 0.79
C TRP A 390 -30.25 -11.93 1.57
N PHE A 391 -29.13 -11.73 0.90
CA PHE A 391 -27.83 -11.69 1.56
C PHE A 391 -26.86 -10.73 0.87
N TYR A 392 -25.91 -10.26 1.67
CA TYR A 392 -24.77 -9.45 1.24
C TYR A 392 -23.54 -10.35 1.11
N ASP A 393 -22.88 -10.31 -0.05
CA ASP A 393 -21.61 -10.99 -0.29
C ASP A 393 -20.51 -9.94 -0.51
N ALA A 394 -19.65 -9.78 0.49
CA ALA A 394 -18.55 -8.83 0.49
C ALA A 394 -17.59 -9.06 -0.69
N GLU A 395 -17.31 -10.30 -1.07
CA GLU A 395 -16.36 -10.62 -2.14
C GLU A 395 -16.92 -10.23 -3.51
N ARG A 396 -18.20 -10.54 -3.75
CA ARG A 396 -18.89 -10.07 -4.95
C ARG A 396 -18.93 -8.55 -5.02
N VAL A 397 -19.33 -7.89 -3.93
CA VAL A 397 -19.41 -6.41 -3.89
C VAL A 397 -18.04 -5.79 -4.12
N ARG A 398 -16.98 -6.35 -3.54
CA ARG A 398 -15.58 -6.00 -3.79
C ARG A 398 -15.23 -6.08 -5.28
N LYS A 399 -15.56 -7.18 -5.97
CA LYS A 399 -15.33 -7.34 -7.42
C LYS A 399 -16.12 -6.31 -8.24
N VAL A 400 -17.37 -6.02 -7.87
CA VAL A 400 -18.20 -5.00 -8.52
C VAL A 400 -17.57 -3.62 -8.39
N PHE A 401 -17.06 -3.25 -7.22
CA PHE A 401 -16.37 -1.97 -7.03
C PHE A 401 -15.04 -1.91 -7.76
N LEU A 402 -14.19 -2.94 -7.68
CA LEU A 402 -12.93 -2.99 -8.42
C LEU A 402 -13.15 -2.80 -9.93
N SER A 403 -14.10 -3.51 -10.52
CA SER A 403 -14.44 -3.35 -11.95
C SER A 403 -14.86 -1.92 -12.28
N LYS A 404 -15.73 -1.31 -11.46
CA LYS A 404 -16.17 0.08 -11.64
C LYS A 404 -15.04 1.08 -11.47
N ILE A 405 -14.16 0.89 -10.49
CA ILE A 405 -13.02 1.78 -10.22
C ILE A 405 -12.05 1.72 -11.40
N TYR A 406 -11.63 0.52 -11.84
CA TYR A 406 -10.71 0.39 -12.99
C TYR A 406 -11.27 0.99 -14.27
N LYS A 407 -12.56 0.76 -14.55
CA LYS A 407 -13.23 1.38 -15.71
C LYS A 407 -13.26 2.90 -15.60
N THR A 408 -13.44 3.42 -14.39
CA THR A 408 -13.45 4.87 -14.15
C THR A 408 -12.06 5.46 -14.30
N MET A 409 -11.03 4.85 -13.72
CA MET A 409 -9.63 5.26 -13.89
C MET A 409 -9.22 5.25 -15.36
N SER A 410 -9.54 4.19 -16.11
CA SER A 410 -9.26 4.11 -17.56
C SER A 410 -9.89 5.27 -18.34
N ARG A 411 -11.15 5.64 -18.02
CA ARG A 411 -11.81 6.80 -18.63
C ARG A 411 -11.16 8.13 -18.27
N HIS A 412 -10.65 8.28 -17.04
CA HIS A 412 -9.91 9.48 -16.62
C HIS A 412 -8.61 9.61 -17.41
N TYR A 413 -7.85 8.51 -17.57
CA TYR A 413 -6.64 8.50 -18.41
C TYR A 413 -6.93 8.83 -19.88
N GLN A 414 -7.96 8.21 -20.47
CA GLN A 414 -8.38 8.50 -21.85
C GLN A 414 -8.77 9.97 -22.02
N ARG A 415 -9.50 10.53 -21.04
CA ARG A 415 -9.90 11.94 -21.07
C ARG A 415 -8.71 12.87 -20.92
N MET A 416 -7.80 12.57 -20.00
CA MET A 416 -6.57 13.34 -19.79
C MET A 416 -5.69 13.33 -21.04
N HIS A 417 -5.52 12.18 -21.70
CA HIS A 417 -4.78 12.07 -22.95
C HIS A 417 -5.39 12.94 -24.05
N LEU A 418 -6.70 12.87 -24.26
CA LEU A 418 -7.41 13.68 -25.26
C LEU A 418 -7.30 15.19 -24.97
N GLU A 419 -7.38 15.61 -23.71
CA GLU A 419 -7.20 17.01 -23.34
C GLU A 419 -5.74 17.47 -23.54
N ARG A 420 -4.75 16.60 -23.31
CA ARG A 420 -3.34 16.87 -23.61
C ARG A 420 -3.09 16.99 -25.12
N GLU A 421 -3.69 16.13 -25.94
CA GLU A 421 -3.56 16.17 -27.40
C GLU A 421 -4.09 17.49 -27.99
N ARG A 422 -5.18 18.02 -27.44
CA ARG A 422 -5.72 19.34 -27.84
C ARG A 422 -4.74 20.48 -27.61
N LEU A 423 -3.76 20.28 -26.72
CA LEU A 423 -2.74 21.25 -26.33
C LEU A 423 -1.38 20.93 -26.93
N ALA A 424 -1.28 19.93 -27.82
CA ALA A 424 -0.01 19.47 -28.35
C ALA A 424 0.82 20.59 -29.00
N SER A 425 0.17 21.54 -29.68
CA SER A 425 0.86 22.69 -30.27
C SER A 425 1.47 23.62 -29.23
N THR A 426 0.72 23.96 -28.17
CA THR A 426 1.19 24.81 -27.07
C THR A 426 2.26 24.10 -26.24
N LEU A 427 2.05 22.82 -25.92
CA LEU A 427 3.04 22.01 -25.19
C LEU A 427 4.35 21.89 -25.96
N SER A 428 4.29 21.66 -27.28
CA SER A 428 5.48 21.63 -28.15
C SER A 428 6.23 22.96 -28.20
N LYS A 429 5.58 24.10 -27.90
CA LYS A 429 6.27 25.39 -27.74
C LYS A 429 6.93 25.51 -26.37
N VAL A 430 6.27 25.05 -25.32
CA VAL A 430 6.79 25.07 -23.93
C VAL A 430 8.00 24.15 -23.77
N GLU A 431 7.98 22.98 -24.41
CA GLU A 431 9.06 21.98 -24.35
C GLU A 431 10.32 22.39 -25.13
N ARG A 432 10.34 23.54 -25.82
CA ARG A 432 11.53 24.01 -26.50
C ARG A 432 12.51 24.57 -25.49
N THR A 433 13.78 24.20 -25.60
CA THR A 433 14.85 24.57 -24.64
C THR A 433 15.07 26.08 -24.50
N ASP A 434 14.68 26.88 -25.50
CA ASP A 434 14.74 28.34 -25.47
C ASP A 434 13.57 28.99 -24.71
N VAL A 435 12.46 28.24 -24.55
CA VAL A 435 11.25 28.66 -23.83
C VAL A 435 11.19 28.04 -22.43
N GLU A 436 11.79 26.88 -22.27
CA GLU A 436 11.92 26.15 -21.01
C GLU A 436 12.59 27.04 -19.94
N GLY A 437 11.87 27.31 -18.84
CA GLY A 437 12.31 28.20 -17.75
C GLY A 437 11.86 29.66 -17.86
N ASN A 438 11.52 30.15 -19.06
CA ASN A 438 11.02 31.52 -19.31
C ASN A 438 9.62 31.53 -19.96
N VAL A 439 8.81 30.50 -19.67
CA VAL A 439 7.48 30.30 -20.26
C VAL A 439 6.60 31.55 -20.10
N GLN A 440 6.67 32.20 -18.95
CA GLN A 440 5.82 33.33 -18.59
C GLN A 440 6.12 34.61 -19.36
N ASP A 441 7.36 34.79 -19.83
CA ASP A 441 7.79 35.96 -20.59
C ASP A 441 7.70 35.75 -22.11
N LEU A 442 7.77 34.49 -22.56
CA LEU A 442 7.90 34.12 -23.97
C LEU A 442 6.60 33.65 -24.62
N LEU A 443 5.62 33.19 -23.83
CA LEU A 443 4.31 32.79 -24.37
C LEU A 443 3.30 33.94 -24.37
N PRO A 444 2.39 33.99 -25.36
CA PRO A 444 1.29 34.92 -25.33
C PRO A 444 0.32 34.61 -24.19
N GLU A 445 -0.31 35.65 -23.64
CA GLU A 445 -1.22 35.56 -22.48
C GLU A 445 -2.33 34.51 -22.66
N ALA A 446 -2.91 34.41 -23.85
CA ALA A 446 -3.93 33.41 -24.16
C ALA A 446 -3.42 31.95 -24.09
N GLU A 447 -2.15 31.70 -24.43
CA GLU A 447 -1.54 30.37 -24.30
C GLU A 447 -1.14 30.08 -22.86
N LEU A 448 -0.73 31.09 -22.10
CA LEU A 448 -0.47 30.98 -20.67
C LEU A 448 -1.73 30.61 -19.88
N ASP A 449 -2.85 31.29 -20.16
CA ASP A 449 -4.15 30.97 -19.55
C ASP A 449 -4.56 29.53 -19.87
N LEU A 450 -4.36 29.10 -21.10
CA LEU A 450 -4.68 27.75 -21.55
C LEU A 450 -3.83 26.70 -20.82
N LEU A 451 -2.53 26.95 -20.64
CA LEU A 451 -1.63 26.09 -19.86
C LEU A 451 -2.00 26.04 -18.39
N TYR A 452 -2.38 27.17 -17.80
CA TYR A 452 -2.82 27.22 -16.41
C TYR A 452 -4.09 26.38 -16.20
N VAL A 453 -5.10 26.55 -17.07
CA VAL A 453 -6.32 25.74 -17.04
C VAL A 453 -6.01 24.26 -17.25
N TRP A 454 -5.06 23.92 -18.11
CA TRP A 454 -4.59 22.56 -18.29
C TRP A 454 -3.96 21.98 -17.02
N GLN A 455 -3.02 22.67 -16.40
CA GLN A 455 -2.37 22.22 -15.16
C GLN A 455 -3.38 21.98 -14.04
N GLN A 456 -4.41 22.83 -13.92
CA GLN A 456 -5.50 22.62 -12.98
C GLN A 456 -6.30 21.33 -13.28
N LYS A 457 -6.64 21.10 -14.55
CA LYS A 457 -7.34 19.88 -14.98
C LYS A 457 -6.48 18.63 -14.74
N GLU A 458 -5.20 18.69 -15.09
CA GLU A 458 -4.25 17.61 -14.88
C GLU A 458 -4.10 17.29 -13.39
N GLY A 459 -3.90 18.31 -12.55
CA GLY A 459 -3.86 18.14 -11.10
C GLY A 459 -5.16 17.53 -10.53
N TRP A 460 -6.32 17.94 -11.04
CA TRP A 460 -7.60 17.34 -10.66
C TRP A 460 -7.70 15.86 -11.04
N PHE A 461 -7.35 15.51 -12.29
CA PHE A 461 -7.35 14.13 -12.75
C PHE A 461 -6.40 13.24 -11.94
N LEU A 462 -5.17 13.71 -11.70
CA LEU A 462 -4.18 12.97 -10.93
C LEU A 462 -4.63 12.75 -9.48
N THR A 463 -5.18 13.78 -8.83
CA THR A 463 -5.71 13.68 -7.46
C THR A 463 -6.85 12.65 -7.38
N GLU A 464 -7.77 12.67 -8.35
CA GLU A 464 -8.92 11.77 -8.36
C GLU A 464 -8.49 10.32 -8.67
N LEU A 465 -7.52 10.14 -9.58
CA LEU A 465 -6.87 8.86 -9.85
C LEU A 465 -6.17 8.31 -8.62
N ASP A 466 -5.46 9.15 -7.88
CA ASP A 466 -4.78 8.77 -6.64
C ASP A 466 -5.77 8.30 -5.57
N ARG A 467 -6.90 8.99 -5.41
CA ARG A 467 -7.96 8.61 -4.47
C ARG A 467 -8.62 7.28 -4.84
N MET A 468 -8.81 7.04 -6.14
CA MET A 468 -9.31 5.77 -6.64
C MET A 468 -8.30 4.64 -6.42
N ASP A 469 -7.01 4.89 -6.65
CA ASP A 469 -5.95 3.91 -6.43
C ASP A 469 -5.78 3.54 -4.94
N ASP A 470 -6.01 4.47 -4.00
CA ASP A 470 -6.06 4.14 -2.57
C ASP A 470 -7.14 3.11 -2.25
N SER A 471 -8.30 3.25 -2.91
CA SER A 471 -9.39 2.28 -2.78
C SER A 471 -8.99 0.94 -3.41
N VAL A 472 -8.27 0.93 -4.53
CA VAL A 472 -7.72 -0.29 -5.14
C VAL A 472 -6.68 -0.95 -4.23
N ALA A 473 -5.81 -0.18 -3.58
CA ALA A 473 -4.80 -0.70 -2.66
C ALA A 473 -5.44 -1.51 -1.53
N ILE A 474 -6.52 -0.99 -0.93
CA ILE A 474 -7.27 -1.71 0.11
C ILE A 474 -8.08 -2.86 -0.48
N LEU A 475 -8.78 -2.64 -1.59
CA LEU A 475 -9.68 -3.65 -2.14
C LEU A 475 -8.97 -4.75 -2.90
N ARG A 476 -7.73 -4.63 -3.36
CA ARG A 476 -7.04 -5.70 -4.11
C ARG A 476 -5.81 -6.24 -3.36
N ASP A 477 -5.00 -5.33 -2.82
CA ASP A 477 -3.63 -5.63 -2.36
C ASP A 477 -3.50 -5.87 -0.85
N LEU A 478 -4.56 -5.59 -0.10
CA LEU A 478 -4.74 -5.98 1.29
C LEU A 478 -5.42 -7.34 1.35
#